data_AF-A0A0F7FUH3-F1
#
_entry.id   AF-A0A0F7FUH3-F1
#
_cell.length_a   1.000
_cell.length_b   1.000
_cell.length_c   1.000
_cell.angle_alpha   90.00
_cell.angle_beta   90.00
_cell.angle_gamma   90.00
#
_symmetry.space_group_name_H-M   'P 1'
#
loop_
_entity.id
_entity.type
_entity.pdbx_description
1 polymer ?
#
loop_
_entity_poly.entity_id
_entity_poly.type
_entity_poly.pdbx_seq_one_letter_code
_entity_poly.pdbx_strand_id
1 'polypeptide(L)'
;MGRWYPFRDCAEVDAVSEPVALPLTPSGLRPQPQRRNARSNRARILATARQELGRNPDVTLEELAKAAGVVRRTLFGHFPGRAALLEALAEEAAEAIRGAVAAGAERVAGPPEQALAHHVFGMWPIGDRYRLLLALARRDLGAERVAVILAPARDAVCSVLERGRREGVFHSPLPPAALSAALEAMTLALLEAVNTGELVDDGTQVAVATLISAGVPQPRASAVVAEVAPVARPAAG
;
A
#
# COMPACT_ATOMS: atom_id res chain seq x y z
N MET A 1 -18.44 -10.63 43.48
CA MET A 1 -19.05 -10.53 44.82
C MET A 1 -18.46 -9.29 45.50
N GLY A 2 -19.18 -8.29 46.00
CA GLY A 2 -20.63 -8.16 46.09
C GLY A 2 -21.06 -7.80 47.52
N ARG A 3 -21.02 -6.51 47.89
CA ARG A 3 -21.98 -5.86 48.78
C ARG A 3 -21.81 -4.34 48.80
N TRP A 4 -22.94 -3.66 48.82
CA TRP A 4 -23.14 -2.22 49.03
C TRP A 4 -23.80 -2.01 50.41
N TYR A 5 -23.90 -0.73 50.84
CA TYR A 5 -24.81 -0.18 51.86
C TYR A 5 -24.48 -0.39 53.37
N PRO A 6 -25.01 0.45 54.31
CA PRO A 6 -25.77 1.73 54.13
C PRO A 6 -25.36 2.91 55.08
N PHE A 7 -26.01 4.07 54.90
CA PHE A 7 -26.53 5.10 55.86
C PHE A 7 -25.93 5.14 57.30
N ARG A 8 -25.59 6.27 57.95
CA ARG A 8 -26.36 7.53 58.23
C ARG A 8 -25.53 8.49 59.16
N ASP A 9 -25.88 9.72 59.56
CA ASP A 9 -26.92 10.74 59.21
C ASP A 9 -26.46 12.17 59.60
N CYS A 10 -27.19 13.20 59.15
CA CYS A 10 -27.47 14.54 59.73
C CYS A 10 -26.39 15.55 60.24
N ALA A 11 -26.80 16.83 60.11
CA ALA A 11 -26.22 18.09 60.61
C ALA A 11 -24.92 18.56 59.91
N GLU A 12 -24.70 19.85 59.61
CA GLU A 12 -25.43 21.06 60.00
C GLU A 12 -25.35 22.09 58.85
N VAL A 13 -26.39 22.91 58.65
CA VAL A 13 -26.38 24.03 57.69
C VAL A 13 -26.34 25.33 58.47
N ASP A 14 -25.34 26.18 58.22
CA ASP A 14 -25.55 27.62 58.40
C ASP A 14 -24.63 28.55 57.58
N ALA A 15 -25.22 29.67 57.19
CA ALA A 15 -24.67 30.98 56.82
C ALA A 15 -23.44 31.14 55.87
N VAL A 16 -23.75 31.38 54.59
CA VAL A 16 -23.39 32.59 53.80
C VAL A 16 -21.98 33.22 53.99
N SER A 17 -21.17 33.23 52.91
CA SER A 17 -20.47 34.45 52.41
C SER A 17 -19.93 34.30 50.97
N GLU A 18 -20.20 35.34 50.18
CA GLU A 18 -19.67 35.78 48.86
C GLU A 18 -19.02 34.79 47.84
N PRO A 19 -19.51 34.74 46.58
CA PRO A 19 -18.79 34.11 45.48
C PRO A 19 -17.73 35.06 44.89
N VAL A 20 -16.45 34.79 45.16
CA VAL A 20 -15.34 35.37 44.38
C VAL A 20 -15.44 34.87 42.94
N ALA A 21 -15.79 35.78 42.02
CA ALA A 21 -15.88 35.50 40.59
C ALA A 21 -14.49 35.29 39.98
N LEU A 22 -13.97 34.06 40.06
CA LEU A 22 -12.82 33.64 39.26
C LEU A 22 -13.21 33.66 37.77
N PRO A 23 -12.47 34.38 36.90
CA PRO A 23 -12.75 34.33 35.48
C PRO A 23 -12.39 32.94 34.94
N LEU A 24 -13.43 32.15 34.64
CA LEU A 24 -13.30 30.95 33.84
C LEU A 24 -12.70 31.34 32.48
N THR A 25 -11.42 31.05 32.27
CA THR A 25 -10.81 31.14 30.95
C THR A 25 -11.07 29.82 30.22
N PRO A 26 -11.97 29.77 29.20
CA PRO A 26 -12.07 28.61 28.34
C PRO A 26 -10.88 28.62 27.36
N SER A 27 -9.68 28.35 27.87
CA SER A 27 -8.48 28.19 27.04
C SER A 27 -8.50 26.83 26.34
N GLY A 28 -9.50 26.66 25.47
CA GLY A 28 -9.64 25.55 24.55
C GLY A 28 -8.59 25.64 23.46
N LEU A 29 -7.34 25.32 23.78
CA LEU A 29 -6.26 25.14 22.83
C LEU A 29 -6.57 23.95 21.90
N ARG A 30 -7.37 24.19 20.86
CA ARG A 30 -7.68 23.23 19.80
C ARG A 30 -6.36 22.78 19.12
N PRO A 31 -5.95 21.50 19.20
CA PRO A 31 -4.67 21.04 18.62
C PRO A 31 -4.68 20.91 17.07
N GLN A 32 -5.54 21.65 16.37
CA GLN A 32 -6.03 21.28 15.02
C GLN A 32 -5.49 22.06 13.80
N PRO A 33 -5.05 23.34 13.87
CA PRO A 33 -4.52 24.01 12.68
C PRO A 33 -3.19 23.40 12.21
N GLN A 34 -2.23 23.28 13.12
CA GLN A 34 -0.85 22.89 12.79
C GLN A 34 -0.72 21.43 12.36
N ARG A 35 -1.42 20.50 13.05
CA ARG A 35 -1.44 19.07 12.69
C ARG A 35 -2.08 18.83 11.31
N ARG A 36 -3.16 19.55 10.97
CA ARG A 36 -3.82 19.46 9.66
C ARG A 36 -2.91 19.95 8.54
N ASN A 37 -2.24 21.08 8.75
CA ASN A 37 -1.29 21.65 7.79
C ASN A 37 -0.05 20.74 7.62
N ALA A 38 0.47 20.16 8.71
CA ALA A 38 1.57 19.18 8.66
C ALA A 38 1.20 17.91 7.88
N ARG A 39 0.01 17.35 8.08
CA ARG A 39 -0.48 16.17 7.33
C ARG A 39 -0.67 16.51 5.84
N SER A 40 -1.24 17.67 5.52
CA SER A 40 -1.40 18.16 4.14
C SER A 40 -0.05 18.37 3.45
N ASN A 41 0.94 18.95 4.16
CA ASN A 41 2.30 19.11 3.64
C ASN A 41 3.00 17.77 3.40
N ARG A 42 2.94 16.80 4.34
CA ARG A 42 3.52 15.46 4.14
C ARG A 42 2.93 14.79 2.89
N ALA A 43 1.61 14.79 2.75
CA ALA A 43 0.93 14.20 1.60
C ALA A 43 1.30 14.88 0.27
N ARG A 44 1.38 16.23 0.26
CA ARG A 44 1.82 17.00 -0.91
C ARG A 44 3.26 16.69 -1.30
N ILE A 45 4.19 16.65 -0.34
CA ILE A 45 5.60 16.29 -0.60
C ILE A 45 5.69 14.87 -1.18
N LEU A 46 4.96 13.89 -0.65
CA LEU A 46 4.98 12.51 -1.15
C LEU A 46 4.34 12.39 -2.55
N ALA A 47 3.26 13.12 -2.82
CA ALA A 47 2.68 13.21 -4.17
C ALA A 47 3.66 13.79 -5.20
N THR A 48 4.32 14.92 -4.88
CA THR A 48 5.38 15.50 -5.72
C THR A 48 6.56 14.55 -5.89
N ALA A 49 7.05 13.95 -4.79
CA ALA A 49 8.20 13.04 -4.84
C ALA A 49 7.95 11.84 -5.76
N ARG A 50 6.73 11.26 -5.74
CA ARG A 50 6.32 10.19 -6.66
C ARG A 50 6.46 10.59 -8.13
N GLN A 51 6.08 11.83 -8.47
CA GLN A 51 6.14 12.33 -9.85
C GLN A 51 7.56 12.69 -10.27
N GLU A 52 8.30 13.39 -9.41
CA GLU A 52 9.64 13.91 -9.74
C GLU A 52 10.70 12.82 -9.72
N LEU A 53 10.71 11.91 -8.73
CA LEU A 53 11.58 10.72 -8.75
C LEU A 53 11.21 9.77 -9.91
N GLY A 54 9.96 9.83 -10.37
CA GLY A 54 9.48 9.14 -11.57
C GLY A 54 9.90 9.77 -12.90
N ARG A 55 10.56 10.94 -12.88
CA ARG A 55 11.13 11.62 -14.07
C ARG A 55 12.64 11.70 -14.00
N ASN A 56 13.17 12.04 -12.83
CA ASN A 56 14.59 12.15 -12.53
C ASN A 56 14.87 11.43 -11.19
N PRO A 57 15.41 10.20 -11.21
CA PRO A 57 15.75 9.47 -10.00
C PRO A 57 16.73 10.20 -9.07
N ASP A 58 17.57 11.08 -9.64
CA ASP A 58 18.62 11.82 -8.93
C ASP A 58 18.17 13.22 -8.45
N VAL A 59 16.87 13.53 -8.54
CA VAL A 59 16.32 14.81 -8.06
C VAL A 59 16.62 15.05 -6.57
N THR A 60 17.06 16.27 -6.26
CA THR A 60 17.46 16.64 -4.89
C THR A 60 16.26 16.95 -4.00
N LEU A 61 16.45 16.86 -2.68
CA LEU A 61 15.46 17.29 -1.69
C LEU A 61 15.15 18.81 -1.75
N GLU A 62 16.00 19.60 -2.40
CA GLU A 62 15.80 21.04 -2.62
C GLU A 62 14.84 21.30 -3.76
N GLU A 63 15.06 20.64 -4.89
CA GLU A 63 14.17 20.67 -6.05
C GLU A 63 12.80 20.10 -5.68
N LEU A 64 12.76 19.00 -4.92
CA LEU A 64 11.51 18.44 -4.38
C LEU A 64 10.78 19.40 -3.44
N ALA A 65 11.48 20.14 -2.56
CA ALA A 65 10.84 21.15 -1.71
C ALA A 65 10.22 22.27 -2.54
N LYS A 66 10.96 22.75 -3.55
CA LYS A 66 10.51 23.79 -4.49
C LYS A 66 9.29 23.32 -5.30
N ALA A 67 9.35 22.12 -5.89
CA ALA A 67 8.27 21.53 -6.67
C ALA A 67 7.01 21.25 -5.82
N ALA A 68 7.18 20.84 -4.55
CA ALA A 68 6.06 20.63 -3.63
C ALA A 68 5.47 21.95 -3.08
N GLY A 69 6.09 23.11 -3.36
CA GLY A 69 5.67 24.41 -2.83
C GLY A 69 5.81 24.50 -1.31
N VAL A 70 6.91 23.99 -0.75
CA VAL A 70 7.26 24.04 0.67
C VAL A 70 8.67 24.59 0.89
N VAL A 71 8.92 25.21 2.04
CA VAL A 71 10.26 25.67 2.41
C VAL A 71 11.14 24.46 2.78
N ARG A 72 12.44 24.49 2.45
CA ARG A 72 13.44 23.45 2.80
C ARG A 72 13.27 22.94 4.23
N ARG A 73 13.17 23.83 5.23
CA ARG A 73 12.99 23.48 6.65
C ARG A 73 11.76 22.61 6.91
N THR A 74 10.67 22.81 6.17
CA THR A 74 9.45 22.00 6.26
C THR A 74 9.67 20.60 5.69
N LEU A 75 10.33 20.48 4.54
CA LEU A 75 10.62 19.17 3.95
C LEU A 75 11.57 18.36 4.85
N PHE A 76 12.70 18.94 5.26
CA PHE A 76 13.67 18.25 6.15
C PHE A 76 13.09 17.94 7.53
N GLY A 77 12.11 18.71 8.02
CA GLY A 77 11.37 18.41 9.24
C GLY A 77 10.37 17.24 9.11
N HIS A 78 9.98 16.87 7.90
CA HIS A 78 9.18 15.67 7.63
C HIS A 78 10.02 14.47 7.20
N PHE A 79 11.11 14.71 6.46
CA PHE A 79 11.97 13.70 5.85
C PHE A 79 13.44 14.11 6.04
N PRO A 80 14.11 13.65 7.11
CA PRO A 80 15.50 13.98 7.40
C PRO A 80 16.47 13.19 6.49
N GLY A 81 16.43 13.46 5.18
CA GLY A 81 17.24 12.80 4.16
C GLY A 81 16.43 11.96 3.16
N ARG A 82 17.09 11.55 2.07
CA ARG A 82 16.46 10.85 0.93
C ARG A 82 15.95 9.47 1.32
N ALA A 83 16.69 8.74 2.17
CA ALA A 83 16.24 7.46 2.72
C ALA A 83 14.90 7.56 3.48
N ALA A 84 14.72 8.59 4.32
CA ALA A 84 13.46 8.79 5.05
C ALA A 84 12.27 9.14 4.13
N LEU A 85 12.52 9.82 3.01
CA LEU A 85 11.51 10.07 1.97
C LEU A 85 11.15 8.79 1.22
N LEU A 86 12.15 8.00 0.82
CA LEU A 86 11.95 6.71 0.14
C LEU A 86 11.23 5.70 1.04
N GLU A 87 11.58 5.62 2.33
CA GLU A 87 10.88 4.78 3.30
C GLU A 87 9.40 5.16 3.41
N ALA A 88 9.08 6.45 3.50
CA ALA A 88 7.69 6.91 3.54
C ALA A 88 6.90 6.65 2.23
N LEU A 89 7.56 6.63 1.08
CA LEU A 89 6.96 6.21 -0.20
C LEU A 89 6.77 4.70 -0.26
N ALA A 90 7.72 3.94 0.31
CA ALA A 90 7.66 2.49 0.43
C ALA A 90 6.54 2.03 1.39
N GLU A 91 6.29 2.78 2.48
CA GLU A 91 5.12 2.64 3.35
C GLU A 91 3.79 2.87 2.60
N GLU A 92 3.70 3.91 1.77
CA GLU A 92 2.49 4.18 0.95
C GLU A 92 2.26 3.09 -0.11
N ALA A 93 3.33 2.52 -0.69
CA ALA A 93 3.23 1.36 -1.57
C ALA A 93 2.78 0.10 -0.82
N ALA A 94 3.36 -0.17 0.36
CA ALA A 94 2.99 -1.30 1.21
C ALA A 94 1.53 -1.26 1.66
N GLU A 95 1.00 -0.07 1.96
CA GLU A 95 -0.42 0.11 2.30
C GLU A 95 -1.33 -0.12 1.10
N ALA A 96 -0.94 0.35 -0.10
CA ALA A 96 -1.68 0.06 -1.32
C ALA A 96 -1.72 -1.45 -1.62
N ILE A 97 -0.58 -2.15 -1.46
CA ILE A 97 -0.49 -3.61 -1.61
C ILE A 97 -1.42 -4.32 -0.62
N ARG A 98 -1.34 -3.99 0.68
CA ARG A 98 -2.24 -4.56 1.70
C ARG A 98 -3.72 -4.33 1.36
N GLY A 99 -4.08 -3.12 0.95
CA GLY A 99 -5.45 -2.78 0.56
C GLY A 99 -5.96 -3.60 -0.63
N ALA A 100 -5.15 -3.78 -1.67
CA ALA A 100 -5.53 -4.56 -2.84
C ALA A 100 -5.51 -6.09 -2.58
N VAL A 101 -4.62 -6.61 -1.72
CA VAL A 101 -4.69 -8.00 -1.23
C VAL A 101 -5.98 -8.23 -0.44
N ALA A 102 -6.35 -7.31 0.47
CA ALA A 102 -7.58 -7.40 1.24
C ALA A 102 -8.83 -7.34 0.34
N ALA A 103 -8.87 -6.42 -0.63
CA ALA A 103 -9.95 -6.34 -1.62
C ALA A 103 -10.02 -7.57 -2.56
N GLY A 104 -8.91 -8.27 -2.74
CA GLY A 104 -8.85 -9.53 -3.47
C GLY A 104 -9.33 -10.75 -2.68
N ALA A 105 -9.36 -10.69 -1.35
CA ALA A 105 -9.57 -11.85 -0.47
C ALA A 105 -10.90 -12.59 -0.74
N GLU A 106 -11.99 -11.86 -0.98
CA GLU A 106 -13.30 -12.46 -1.30
C GLU A 106 -13.28 -13.26 -2.63
N ARG A 107 -12.44 -12.85 -3.58
CA ARG A 107 -12.29 -13.50 -4.89
C ARG A 107 -11.44 -14.78 -4.82
N VAL A 108 -10.72 -15.01 -3.71
CA VAL A 108 -9.94 -16.23 -3.48
C VAL A 108 -10.83 -17.48 -3.42
N ALA A 109 -12.14 -17.33 -3.16
CA ALA A 109 -13.11 -18.44 -3.17
C ALA A 109 -13.54 -18.91 -4.58
N GLY A 110 -13.24 -18.14 -5.64
CA GLY A 110 -13.57 -18.51 -7.04
C GLY A 110 -12.59 -19.52 -7.66
N PRO A 111 -12.67 -19.79 -8.97
CA PRO A 111 -11.69 -20.63 -9.68
C PRO A 111 -10.24 -20.14 -9.46
N PRO A 112 -9.25 -21.02 -9.18
CA PRO A 112 -7.87 -20.61 -8.86
C PRO A 112 -7.22 -19.71 -9.92
N GLU A 113 -7.42 -20.07 -11.18
CA GLU A 113 -6.95 -19.32 -12.35
C GLU A 113 -7.57 -17.91 -12.43
N GLN A 114 -8.87 -17.76 -12.15
CA GLN A 114 -9.51 -16.45 -12.08
C GLN A 114 -9.04 -15.65 -10.85
N ALA A 115 -8.80 -16.30 -9.71
CA ALA A 115 -8.27 -15.65 -8.51
C ALA A 115 -6.85 -15.09 -8.74
N LEU A 116 -5.99 -15.86 -9.43
CA LEU A 116 -4.64 -15.42 -9.79
C LEU A 116 -4.65 -14.28 -10.82
N ALA A 117 -5.54 -14.33 -11.82
CA ALA A 117 -5.73 -13.23 -12.77
C ALA A 117 -6.22 -11.94 -12.07
N HIS A 118 -7.20 -12.03 -11.17
CA HIS A 118 -7.66 -10.89 -10.37
C HIS A 118 -6.56 -10.31 -9.48
N HIS A 119 -5.70 -11.15 -8.90
CA HIS A 119 -4.55 -10.68 -8.14
C HIS A 119 -3.61 -9.84 -9.01
N VAL A 120 -3.26 -10.32 -10.22
CA VAL A 120 -2.40 -9.56 -11.15
C VAL A 120 -3.04 -8.22 -11.52
N PHE A 121 -4.33 -8.19 -11.89
CA PHE A 121 -5.01 -6.93 -12.19
C PHE A 121 -5.12 -5.97 -10.98
N GLY A 122 -5.21 -6.48 -9.76
CA GLY A 122 -5.17 -5.67 -8.54
C GLY A 122 -3.78 -5.11 -8.21
N MET A 123 -2.71 -5.88 -8.49
CA MET A 123 -1.33 -5.47 -8.22
C MET A 123 -0.73 -4.59 -9.32
N TRP A 124 -1.03 -4.83 -10.60
CA TRP A 124 -0.35 -4.18 -11.72
C TRP A 124 -0.42 -2.64 -11.70
N PRO A 125 -1.58 -1.99 -11.43
CA PRO A 125 -1.66 -0.53 -11.34
C PRO A 125 -0.90 0.06 -10.13
N ILE A 126 -0.61 -0.76 -9.11
CA ILE A 126 0.25 -0.37 -7.98
C ILE A 126 1.71 -0.50 -8.42
N GLY A 127 2.08 -1.63 -9.04
CA GLY A 127 3.39 -1.86 -9.63
C GLY A 127 3.81 -0.73 -10.57
N ASP A 128 3.00 -0.42 -11.58
CA ASP A 128 3.29 0.65 -12.54
C ASP A 128 3.36 2.04 -11.89
N ARG A 129 2.49 2.35 -10.93
CA ARG A 129 2.54 3.63 -10.18
C ARG A 129 3.83 3.81 -9.37
N TYR A 130 4.45 2.72 -8.93
CA TYR A 130 5.62 2.73 -8.06
C TYR A 130 6.90 2.15 -8.70
N ARG A 131 6.90 1.77 -9.98
CA ARG A 131 8.02 1.00 -10.61
C ARG A 131 9.40 1.66 -10.49
N LEU A 132 9.51 2.97 -10.69
CA LEU A 132 10.77 3.70 -10.52
C LEU A 132 11.16 3.85 -9.05
N LEU A 133 10.18 3.91 -8.13
CA LEU A 133 10.42 3.89 -6.70
C LEU A 133 10.81 2.51 -6.18
N LEU A 134 10.33 1.42 -6.81
CA LEU A 134 10.78 0.05 -6.50
C LEU A 134 12.25 -0.15 -6.89
N ALA A 135 12.67 0.32 -8.07
CA ALA A 135 14.07 0.30 -8.48
C ALA A 135 14.97 1.10 -7.51
N LEU A 136 14.55 2.31 -7.12
CA LEU A 136 15.25 3.13 -6.14
C LEU A 136 15.26 2.51 -4.73
N ALA A 137 14.14 1.97 -4.26
CA ALA A 137 14.06 1.32 -2.95
C ALA A 137 14.96 0.08 -2.86
N ARG A 138 15.04 -0.74 -3.92
CA ARG A 138 15.98 -1.88 -3.97
C ARG A 138 17.44 -1.43 -3.84
N ARG A 139 17.81 -0.30 -4.46
CA ARG A 139 19.17 0.28 -4.39
C ARG A 139 19.48 0.90 -3.02
N ASP A 140 18.55 1.70 -2.48
CA ASP A 140 18.83 2.59 -1.35
C ASP A 140 18.34 2.06 0.01
N LEU A 141 17.31 1.20 0.03
CA LEU A 141 16.78 0.53 1.24
C LEU A 141 17.14 -0.97 1.32
N GLY A 142 17.65 -1.54 0.22
CA GLY A 142 18.07 -2.93 0.14
C GLY A 142 16.95 -3.93 -0.20
N ALA A 143 17.36 -5.11 -0.69
CA ALA A 143 16.43 -6.14 -1.17
C ALA A 143 15.54 -6.72 -0.06
N GLU A 144 16.04 -6.85 1.18
CA GLU A 144 15.27 -7.37 2.31
C GLU A 144 14.08 -6.47 2.66
N ARG A 145 14.25 -5.14 2.63
CA ARG A 145 13.16 -4.20 2.92
C ARG A 145 12.03 -4.32 1.90
N VAL A 146 12.39 -4.46 0.62
CA VAL A 146 11.42 -4.68 -0.47
C VAL A 146 10.75 -6.05 -0.34
N ALA A 147 11.49 -7.10 0.03
CA ALA A 147 10.93 -8.44 0.24
C ALA A 147 9.89 -8.49 1.38
N VAL A 148 10.05 -7.68 2.43
CA VAL A 148 9.07 -7.49 3.52
C VAL A 148 7.82 -6.73 3.04
N ILE A 149 7.98 -5.72 2.19
CA ILE A 149 6.87 -4.94 1.63
C ILE A 149 5.99 -5.79 0.71
N LEU A 150 6.61 -6.66 -0.09
CA LEU A 150 5.92 -7.54 -1.05
C LEU A 150 5.36 -8.83 -0.42
N ALA A 151 5.77 -9.18 0.81
CA ALA A 151 5.36 -10.41 1.49
C ALA A 151 3.83 -10.64 1.50
N PRO A 152 2.95 -9.67 1.81
CA PRO A 152 1.50 -9.89 1.79
C PRO A 152 0.94 -10.30 0.42
N ALA A 153 1.54 -9.80 -0.68
CA ALA A 153 1.16 -10.21 -2.03
C ALA A 153 1.67 -11.62 -2.35
N ARG A 154 2.92 -11.92 -1.97
CA ARG A 154 3.55 -13.24 -2.11
C ARG A 154 2.76 -14.33 -1.37
N ASP A 155 2.36 -14.07 -0.12
CA ASP A 155 1.62 -15.03 0.70
C ASP A 155 0.22 -15.30 0.12
N ALA A 156 -0.44 -14.27 -0.43
CA ALA A 156 -1.71 -14.41 -1.14
C ALA A 156 -1.58 -15.25 -2.42
N VAL A 157 -0.55 -15.00 -3.25
CA VAL A 157 -0.27 -15.80 -4.45
C VAL A 157 0.08 -17.24 -4.09
N CYS A 158 0.94 -17.47 -3.10
CA CYS A 158 1.27 -18.81 -2.61
C CYS A 158 0.01 -19.59 -2.18
N SER A 159 -0.90 -18.94 -1.44
CA SER A 159 -2.17 -19.54 -1.02
C SER A 159 -3.06 -19.95 -2.20
N VAL A 160 -3.16 -19.11 -3.24
CA VAL A 160 -3.90 -19.42 -4.48
C VAL A 160 -3.23 -20.56 -5.26
N LEU A 161 -1.90 -20.55 -5.36
CA LEU A 161 -1.12 -21.60 -6.05
C LEU A 161 -1.25 -22.96 -5.37
N GLU A 162 -1.15 -23.02 -4.04
CA GLU A 162 -1.36 -24.27 -3.30
C GLU A 162 -2.75 -24.84 -3.52
N ARG A 163 -3.77 -23.99 -3.50
CA ARG A 163 -5.17 -24.37 -3.73
C ARG A 163 -5.36 -24.89 -5.16
N GLY A 164 -4.94 -24.13 -6.16
CA GLY A 164 -5.07 -24.54 -7.56
C GLY A 164 -4.27 -25.80 -7.91
N ARG A 165 -3.15 -26.05 -7.22
CA ARG A 165 -2.44 -27.34 -7.32
C ARG A 165 -3.22 -28.49 -6.68
N ARG A 166 -3.85 -28.27 -5.52
CA ARG A 166 -4.73 -29.27 -4.86
C ARG A 166 -5.99 -29.57 -5.68
N GLU A 167 -6.51 -28.59 -6.41
CA GLU A 167 -7.67 -28.71 -7.30
C GLU A 167 -7.32 -29.23 -8.71
N GLY A 168 -6.04 -29.43 -9.04
CA GLY A 168 -5.61 -29.91 -10.38
C GLY A 168 -5.70 -28.86 -11.49
N VAL A 169 -5.76 -27.57 -11.15
CA VAL A 169 -5.82 -26.43 -12.10
C VAL A 169 -4.42 -25.95 -12.49
N PHE A 170 -3.45 -26.02 -11.56
CA PHE A 170 -2.08 -25.58 -11.77
C PHE A 170 -1.11 -26.77 -11.86
N HIS A 171 -0.31 -26.79 -12.94
CA HIS A 171 0.54 -27.92 -13.33
C HIS A 171 2.04 -27.61 -13.28
N SER A 172 2.44 -26.44 -12.76
CA SER A 172 3.86 -26.08 -12.61
C SER A 172 4.59 -27.11 -11.73
N PRO A 173 5.80 -27.57 -12.11
CA PRO A 173 6.57 -28.54 -11.32
C PRO A 173 7.20 -27.92 -10.06
N LEU A 174 7.14 -26.59 -9.90
CA LEU A 174 7.75 -25.88 -8.78
C LEU A 174 6.88 -25.92 -7.51
N PRO A 175 7.48 -25.96 -6.31
CA PRO A 175 6.75 -25.74 -5.06
C PRO A 175 6.02 -24.39 -5.06
N PRO A 176 4.77 -24.29 -4.56
CA PRO A 176 3.97 -23.06 -4.60
C PRO A 176 4.68 -21.80 -4.07
N ALA A 177 5.44 -21.91 -2.96
CA ALA A 177 6.22 -20.80 -2.42
C ALA A 177 7.35 -20.33 -3.35
N ALA A 178 8.06 -21.27 -3.98
CA ALA A 178 9.13 -20.97 -4.94
C ALA A 178 8.58 -20.38 -6.24
N LEU A 179 7.46 -20.91 -6.73
CA LEU A 179 6.74 -20.35 -7.86
C LEU A 179 6.22 -18.94 -7.55
N SER A 180 5.67 -18.70 -6.37
CA SER A 180 5.19 -17.38 -5.96
C SER A 180 6.33 -16.34 -5.94
N ALA A 181 7.51 -16.71 -5.45
CA ALA A 181 8.68 -15.84 -5.49
C ALA A 181 9.19 -15.60 -6.93
N ALA A 182 9.13 -16.61 -7.80
CA ALA A 182 9.49 -16.48 -9.21
C ALA A 182 8.50 -15.58 -9.98
N LEU A 183 7.19 -15.68 -9.71
CA LEU A 183 6.17 -14.80 -10.29
C LEU A 183 6.34 -13.34 -9.84
N GLU A 184 6.67 -13.11 -8.57
CA GLU A 184 7.01 -11.78 -8.06
C GLU A 184 8.25 -11.20 -8.76
N ALA A 185 9.33 -11.98 -8.86
CA ALA A 185 10.55 -11.56 -9.55
C ALA A 185 10.30 -11.27 -11.04
N MET A 186 9.49 -12.09 -11.71
CA MET A 186 9.05 -11.86 -13.09
C MET A 186 8.24 -10.57 -13.21
N THR A 187 7.29 -10.31 -12.30
CA THR A 187 6.50 -9.07 -12.30
C THR A 187 7.39 -7.84 -12.11
N LEU A 188 8.38 -7.90 -11.21
CA LEU A 188 9.35 -6.82 -11.03
C LEU A 188 10.19 -6.58 -12.29
N ALA A 189 10.67 -7.63 -12.95
CA ALA A 189 11.41 -7.51 -14.20
C ALA A 189 10.56 -6.93 -15.35
N LEU A 190 9.26 -7.30 -15.43
CA LEU A 190 8.33 -6.74 -16.41
C LEU A 190 8.03 -5.25 -16.14
N LEU A 191 7.95 -4.84 -14.86
CA LEU A 191 7.86 -3.41 -14.49
C LEU A 191 9.14 -2.64 -14.83
N GLU A 192 10.31 -3.29 -14.78
CA GLU A 192 11.57 -2.73 -15.26
C GLU A 192 11.58 -2.58 -16.80
N ALA A 193 11.01 -3.52 -17.56
CA ALA A 193 10.80 -3.40 -19.01
C ALA A 193 9.81 -2.28 -19.41
N VAL A 194 8.84 -1.94 -18.55
CA VAL A 194 7.98 -0.73 -18.72
C VAL A 194 8.79 0.56 -18.50
N ASN A 195 9.87 0.54 -17.70
CA ASN A 195 10.76 1.71 -17.54
C ASN A 195 11.58 1.99 -18.81
N THR A 196 12.02 0.96 -19.53
CA THR A 196 12.81 1.08 -20.77
C THR A 196 11.95 1.28 -22.02
N GLY A 197 10.63 1.05 -21.91
CA GLY A 197 9.70 1.11 -23.04
C GLY A 197 9.65 -0.17 -23.87
N GLU A 198 10.30 -1.24 -23.43
CA GLU A 198 10.24 -2.58 -24.05
C GLU A 198 8.87 -3.24 -23.87
N LEU A 199 8.15 -2.89 -22.80
CA LEU A 199 6.80 -3.38 -22.52
C LEU A 199 5.80 -2.22 -22.38
N VAL A 200 4.68 -2.33 -23.09
CA VAL A 200 3.45 -1.57 -22.82
C VAL A 200 2.37 -2.59 -22.47
N ASP A 201 1.89 -2.58 -21.23
CA ASP A 201 0.85 -3.51 -20.77
C ASP A 201 -0.07 -2.88 -19.73
N ASP A 202 -1.36 -3.22 -19.80
CA ASP A 202 -2.38 -2.84 -18.81
C ASP A 202 -2.59 -3.93 -17.73
N GLY A 203 -1.68 -4.90 -17.68
CA GLY A 203 -1.69 -6.07 -16.81
C GLY A 203 -2.20 -7.34 -17.52
N THR A 204 -2.75 -7.21 -18.73
CA THR A 204 -3.31 -8.34 -19.49
C THR A 204 -2.24 -9.33 -19.92
N GLN A 205 -1.12 -8.87 -20.50
CA GLN A 205 -0.03 -9.76 -20.93
C GLN A 205 0.67 -10.39 -19.72
N VAL A 206 0.87 -9.61 -18.65
CA VAL A 206 1.44 -10.09 -17.38
C VAL A 206 0.54 -11.16 -16.75
N ALA A 207 -0.78 -10.99 -16.78
CA ALA A 207 -1.72 -11.99 -16.26
C ALA A 207 -1.70 -13.29 -17.06
N VAL A 208 -1.64 -13.22 -18.40
CA VAL A 208 -1.50 -14.41 -19.25
C VAL A 208 -0.17 -15.13 -18.99
N ALA A 209 0.94 -14.39 -18.93
CA ALA A 209 2.25 -14.95 -18.62
C ALA A 209 2.27 -15.64 -17.23
N THR A 210 1.70 -15.00 -16.21
CA THR A 210 1.57 -15.53 -14.85
C THR A 210 0.84 -16.88 -14.81
N LEU A 211 -0.30 -16.99 -15.53
CA LEU A 211 -1.05 -18.23 -15.62
C LEU A 211 -0.28 -19.33 -16.36
N ILE A 212 0.42 -18.99 -17.45
CA ILE A 212 1.26 -19.94 -18.19
C ILE A 212 2.41 -20.46 -17.29
N SER A 213 3.07 -19.58 -16.54
CA SER A 213 4.10 -19.97 -15.55
C SER A 213 3.55 -20.86 -14.41
N ALA A 214 2.26 -20.73 -14.08
CA ALA A 214 1.55 -21.63 -13.16
C ALA A 214 1.16 -22.98 -13.78
N GLY A 215 1.41 -23.20 -15.07
CA GLY A 215 1.07 -24.43 -15.79
C GLY A 215 -0.37 -24.46 -16.31
N VAL A 216 -1.00 -23.31 -16.54
CA VAL A 216 -2.27 -23.21 -17.27
C VAL A 216 -1.96 -23.19 -18.78
N PRO A 217 -2.59 -24.03 -19.61
CA PRO A 217 -2.39 -23.99 -21.07
C PRO A 217 -2.73 -22.62 -21.66
N GLN A 218 -1.90 -22.12 -22.59
CA GLN A 218 -2.04 -20.78 -23.17
C GLN A 218 -3.48 -20.43 -23.64
N PRO A 219 -4.24 -21.31 -24.34
CA PRO A 219 -5.61 -20.98 -24.73
C PRO A 219 -6.54 -20.76 -23.53
N ARG A 220 -6.39 -21.52 -22.45
CA ARG A 220 -7.17 -21.34 -21.21
C ARG A 220 -6.72 -20.08 -20.47
N ALA A 221 -5.42 -19.83 -20.37
CA ALA A 221 -4.88 -18.62 -19.75
C ALA A 221 -5.42 -17.35 -20.40
N SER A 222 -5.39 -17.26 -21.74
CA SER A 222 -5.97 -16.12 -22.48
C SER A 222 -7.49 -15.99 -22.28
N ALA A 223 -8.23 -17.11 -22.26
CA ALA A 223 -9.67 -17.09 -22.03
C ALA A 223 -10.02 -16.58 -20.61
N VAL A 224 -9.35 -17.10 -19.57
CA VAL A 224 -9.54 -16.65 -18.17
C VAL A 224 -9.24 -15.17 -18.01
N VAL A 225 -8.17 -14.67 -18.63
CA VAL A 225 -7.83 -13.24 -18.56
C VAL A 225 -8.88 -12.38 -19.28
N ALA A 226 -9.40 -12.84 -20.41
CA ALA A 226 -10.49 -12.15 -21.12
C ALA A 226 -11.82 -12.15 -20.34
N GLU A 227 -12.13 -13.23 -19.60
CA GLU A 227 -13.28 -13.29 -18.68
C GLU A 227 -13.12 -12.29 -17.52
N VAL A 228 -11.92 -12.14 -16.96
CA VAL A 228 -11.64 -11.36 -15.74
C VAL A 228 -11.42 -9.87 -16.02
N ALA A 229 -10.75 -9.51 -17.11
CA ALA A 229 -10.32 -8.14 -17.39
C ALA A 229 -11.44 -7.08 -17.32
N PRO A 230 -12.68 -7.30 -17.80
CA PRO A 230 -13.75 -6.30 -17.73
C PRO A 230 -14.23 -6.00 -16.31
N VAL A 231 -14.09 -6.97 -15.37
CA VAL A 231 -14.59 -6.87 -13.99
C VAL A 231 -13.48 -6.42 -13.03
N ALA A 232 -12.22 -6.71 -13.37
CA ALA A 232 -11.06 -6.34 -12.56
C ALA A 232 -10.57 -4.91 -12.81
N ARG A 233 -10.83 -4.34 -14.00
CA ARG A 233 -10.52 -2.93 -14.30
C ARG A 233 -11.51 -2.02 -13.55
N PRO A 234 -11.06 -0.99 -12.81
CA PRO A 234 -11.96 0.06 -12.36
C PRO A 234 -12.60 0.71 -13.58
N ALA A 235 -13.91 1.00 -13.52
CA ALA A 235 -14.60 1.69 -14.60
C ALA A 235 -13.89 3.01 -14.90
N ALA A 236 -13.59 3.25 -16.19
CA ALA A 236 -12.99 4.51 -16.62
C ALA A 236 -14.00 5.65 -16.38
N GLY A 237 -13.66 6.55 -15.46
CA GLY A 237 -14.44 7.73 -15.06
C GLY A 237 -13.52 8.88 -14.69
#